data_AF-A0A202DFG2-F1
#
_entry.id   AF-A0A202DFG2-F1
#
_cell.length_a   1.000
_cell.length_b   1.000
_cell.length_c   1.000
_cell.angle_alpha   90.00
_cell.angle_beta   90.00
_cell.angle_gamma   90.00
#
_symmetry.space_group_name_H-M   'P 1'
#
loop_
_entity.id
_entity.type
_entity.pdbx_description
1 polymer ?
#
loop_
_entity_poly.entity_id
_entity_poly.type
_entity_poly.pdbx_seq_one_letter_code
_entity_poly.pdbx_strand_id
1 'polypeptide(L)'
;MRLIITHDDEIDNEQLARMLPDKKLDLIIASDLRNVRLKIKAIQNLLSNVSINFSKDLRGEHIRSCELDERTLKFFEDTYRNHKDKNILVVGDIRLCKALTFFLKSNASTDNSTCNSLDIFDIDKRGEVSILP
;
A
#
# COMPACT_ATOMS: atom_id res chain seq x y z
N MET A 1 -1.36 8.17 -9.85
CA MET A 1 -1.85 7.47 -8.65
C MET A 1 -0.79 7.58 -7.61
N ARG A 2 -1.14 7.87 -6.36
CA ARG A 2 -0.20 7.83 -5.25
C ARG A 2 -0.43 6.58 -4.43
N LEU A 3 0.59 5.75 -4.25
CA LEU A 3 0.56 4.62 -3.34
C LEU A 3 1.29 4.99 -2.05
N ILE A 4 0.58 4.85 -0.93
CA ILE A 4 1.14 4.97 0.41
C ILE A 4 1.16 3.55 0.97
N ILE A 5 2.33 3.01 1.27
CA ILE A 5 2.50 1.62 1.70
C ILE A 5 2.90 1.61 3.17
N THR A 6 2.19 0.83 3.98
CA THR A 6 2.52 0.59 5.39
C THR A 6 2.11 -0.82 5.81
N HIS A 7 2.77 -1.36 6.84
CA HIS A 7 2.45 -2.66 7.41
C HIS A 7 1.89 -2.56 8.84
N ASP A 8 1.38 -3.67 9.36
CA ASP A 8 0.68 -3.71 10.64
C ASP A 8 1.59 -3.46 11.86
N ASP A 9 2.87 -3.85 11.80
CA ASP A 9 3.75 -3.91 12.98
C ASP A 9 4.48 -2.61 13.42
N GLU A 10 4.61 -1.56 12.60
CA GLU A 10 5.56 -0.47 12.90
C GLU A 10 4.97 0.91 13.23
N ILE A 11 3.80 1.25 12.69
CA ILE A 11 3.20 2.58 12.88
C ILE A 11 1.95 2.49 13.76
N ASP A 12 1.94 3.29 14.83
CA ASP A 12 0.78 3.51 15.68
C ASP A 12 -0.42 4.08 14.89
N ASN A 13 -1.64 3.68 15.22
CA ASN A 13 -2.83 4.06 14.45
C ASN A 13 -3.08 5.57 14.43
N GLU A 14 -2.80 6.29 15.53
CA GLU A 14 -2.95 7.75 15.57
C GLU A 14 -1.84 8.42 14.76
N GLN A 15 -0.62 7.91 14.86
CA GLN A 15 0.50 8.42 14.07
C GLN A 15 0.23 8.24 12.58
N LEU A 16 -0.24 7.06 12.16
CA LEU A 16 -0.61 6.79 10.78
C LEU A 16 -1.72 7.74 10.31
N ALA A 17 -2.78 7.91 11.09
CA ALA A 17 -3.87 8.84 10.76
C ALA A 17 -3.39 10.28 10.60
N ARG A 18 -2.45 10.76 11.43
CA ARG A 18 -1.87 12.11 11.32
C ARG A 18 -0.91 12.25 10.13
N MET A 19 -0.18 11.19 9.78
CA MET A 19 0.75 11.16 8.65
C MET A 19 0.03 11.05 7.30
N LEU A 20 -1.15 10.43 7.28
CA LEU A 20 -2.03 10.44 6.13
C LEU A 20 -2.62 11.85 6.02
N PRO A 21 -2.28 12.62 4.98
CA PRO A 21 -2.84 13.96 4.85
C PRO A 21 -4.37 13.87 4.79
N ASP A 22 -5.03 14.35 5.85
CA ASP A 22 -6.48 14.30 6.16
C ASP A 22 -7.45 14.64 5.01
N LYS A 23 -6.95 15.11 3.87
CA LYS A 23 -7.73 15.60 2.72
C LYS A 23 -7.40 14.93 1.39
N LYS A 24 -6.59 13.86 1.36
CA LYS A 24 -6.17 13.26 0.08
C LYS A 24 -6.37 11.76 -0.02
N LEU A 25 -6.71 11.03 1.04
CA LEU A 25 -6.86 9.59 0.92
C LEU A 25 -8.22 9.21 0.31
N ASP A 26 -8.20 8.63 -0.90
CA ASP A 26 -9.42 8.29 -1.64
C ASP A 26 -9.87 6.85 -1.42
N LEU A 27 -8.90 5.94 -1.20
CA LEU A 27 -9.13 4.51 -1.11
C LEU A 27 -8.10 3.85 -0.17
N ILE A 28 -8.57 2.89 0.61
CA ILE A 28 -7.72 1.94 1.33
C ILE A 28 -7.89 0.59 0.65
N ILE A 29 -6.79 0.00 0.18
CA ILE A 29 -6.74 -1.42 -0.18
C ILE A 29 -5.96 -2.17 0.89
N ALA A 30 -6.53 -3.23 1.40
CA ALA A 30 -5.97 -3.92 2.55
C ALA A 30 -6.05 -5.44 2.43
N SER A 31 -5.06 -6.12 2.98
CA SER A 31 -5.15 -7.56 3.20
C SER A 31 -6.36 -7.91 4.06
N ASP A 32 -7.06 -8.99 3.73
CA ASP A 32 -8.22 -9.43 4.51
C ASP A 32 -7.85 -10.16 5.82
N LEU A 33 -6.56 -10.21 6.17
CA LEU A 33 -6.06 -10.77 7.43
C LEU A 33 -6.67 -10.07 8.65
N ARG A 34 -6.85 -10.83 9.73
CA ARG A 34 -7.55 -10.38 10.94
C ARG A 34 -6.87 -9.17 11.60
N ASN A 35 -5.56 -9.22 11.78
CA ASN A 35 -4.71 -8.13 12.30
C ASN A 35 -4.85 -6.86 11.45
N VAL A 36 -4.74 -6.97 10.12
CA VAL A 36 -4.89 -5.84 9.19
C VAL A 36 -6.30 -5.23 9.29
N ARG A 37 -7.35 -6.06 9.33
CA ARG A 37 -8.73 -5.58 9.51
C ARG A 37 -8.92 -4.81 10.83
N LEU A 38 -8.30 -5.26 11.92
CA LEU A 38 -8.37 -4.56 13.20
C LEU A 38 -7.65 -3.20 13.13
N LYS A 39 -6.49 -3.14 12.48
CA LYS A 39 -5.76 -1.90 12.22
C LYS A 39 -6.58 -0.91 11.40
N ILE A 40 -7.17 -1.36 10.29
CA ILE A 40 -8.04 -0.52 9.46
C ILE A 40 -9.24 -0.01 10.24
N LYS A 41 -9.90 -0.83 11.08
CA LYS A 41 -11.01 -0.37 11.92
C LYS A 41 -10.58 0.73 12.90
N ALA A 42 -9.40 0.60 13.50
CA ALA A 42 -8.87 1.61 14.41
C ALA A 42 -8.63 2.95 13.69
N ILE A 43 -8.06 2.90 12.48
CA ILE A 43 -7.75 4.09 11.69
C ILE A 43 -8.99 4.67 10.99
N GLN A 44 -9.97 3.83 10.64
CA GLN A 44 -11.23 4.26 10.02
C GLN A 44 -12.02 5.22 10.92
N ASN A 45 -11.94 5.06 12.23
CA ASN A 45 -12.56 6.00 13.18
C ASN A 45 -11.89 7.39 13.13
N LEU A 46 -10.65 7.46 12.65
CA LEU A 46 -9.86 8.68 12.53
C LEU A 46 -9.96 9.28 11.11
N LEU A 47 -10.17 8.44 10.09
CA LEU A 47 -10.29 8.85 8.69
C LEU A 47 -11.77 8.94 8.26
N SER A 48 -12.31 10.14 8.17
CA SER A 48 -13.69 10.33 7.70
C SER A 48 -13.83 10.07 6.19
N ASN A 49 -14.82 9.25 5.80
CA ASN A 49 -15.29 9.03 4.42
C ASN A 49 -14.33 8.36 3.42
N VAL A 50 -13.40 7.51 3.86
CA VAL A 50 -12.51 6.76 2.95
C VAL A 50 -13.13 5.41 2.58
N SER A 51 -13.15 5.08 1.28
CA SER A 51 -13.57 3.75 0.80
C SER A 51 -12.54 2.69 1.18
N ILE A 52 -12.98 1.50 1.60
CA ILE A 52 -12.10 0.41 2.01
C ILE A 52 -12.41 -0.84 1.19
N ASN A 53 -11.37 -1.44 0.61
CA ASN A 53 -11.43 -2.71 -0.09
C ASN A 53 -10.49 -3.73 0.57
N PHE A 54 -11.06 -4.83 1.07
CA PHE A 54 -10.29 -5.95 1.62
C PHE A 54 -10.15 -7.05 0.57
N SER A 55 -8.92 -7.48 0.29
CA SER A 55 -8.64 -8.55 -0.68
C SER A 55 -7.77 -9.67 -0.09
N LYS A 56 -8.07 -10.90 -0.50
CA LYS A 56 -7.23 -12.08 -0.25
C LYS A 56 -5.96 -12.07 -1.12
N ASP A 57 -6.00 -11.38 -2.25
CA ASP A 57 -4.85 -11.26 -3.16
C ASP A 57 -3.74 -10.40 -2.56
N LEU A 58 -4.01 -9.69 -1.46
CA LEU A 58 -3.03 -8.91 -0.69
C LEU A 58 -2.48 -9.68 0.53
N ARG A 59 -2.55 -11.01 0.55
CA ARG A 59 -1.94 -11.82 1.63
C ARG A 59 -0.49 -12.15 1.29
N GLY A 60 0.43 -11.86 2.20
CA GLY A 60 1.85 -12.17 2.03
C GLY A 60 2.19 -13.66 2.06
N GLU A 61 1.23 -14.54 2.39
CA GLU A 61 1.41 -16.00 2.27
C GLU A 61 1.65 -16.46 0.81
N HIS A 62 1.24 -15.64 -0.17
CA HIS A 62 1.44 -15.90 -1.58
C HIS A 62 2.80 -15.41 -2.11
N ILE A 63 3.53 -14.62 -1.32
CA ILE A 63 4.76 -13.94 -1.75
C ILE A 63 5.96 -14.79 -1.35
N ARG A 64 6.69 -15.25 -2.36
CA ARG A 64 7.93 -16.02 -2.21
C ARG A 64 9.10 -15.16 -2.70
N SER A 65 10.23 -15.22 -2.00
CA SER A 65 11.50 -14.62 -2.47
C SER A 65 11.47 -13.11 -2.79
N CYS A 66 10.66 -12.32 -2.08
CA CYS A 66 10.50 -10.87 -2.30
C CYS A 66 9.87 -10.49 -3.65
N GLU A 67 9.34 -11.45 -4.41
CA GLU A 67 8.63 -11.21 -5.66
C GLU A 67 7.12 -11.24 -5.43
N LEU A 68 6.42 -10.27 -6.00
CA LEU A 68 4.96 -10.29 -6.03
C LEU A 68 4.51 -11.45 -6.92
N ASP A 69 3.55 -12.24 -6.43
CA ASP A 69 2.95 -13.29 -7.25
C ASP A 69 2.04 -12.68 -8.34
N GLU A 70 1.69 -13.49 -9.34
CA GLU A 70 0.86 -13.06 -10.47
C GLU A 70 -0.49 -12.47 -10.02
N ARG A 71 -1.07 -13.00 -8.93
CA ARG A 71 -2.35 -12.53 -8.39
C ARG A 71 -2.24 -11.14 -7.79
N THR A 72 -1.22 -10.93 -6.96
CA THR A 72 -0.94 -9.62 -6.33
C THR A 72 -0.62 -8.59 -7.41
N LEU A 73 0.21 -8.95 -8.40
CA LEU A 73 0.53 -8.09 -9.54
C LEU A 73 -0.73 -7.67 -10.30
N LYS A 74 -1.56 -8.65 -10.68
CA LYS A 74 -2.82 -8.38 -11.39
C LYS A 74 -3.76 -7.48 -10.57
N PHE A 75 -3.84 -7.70 -9.25
CA PHE A 75 -4.62 -6.85 -8.36
C PHE A 75 -4.14 -5.39 -8.41
N PHE A 76 -2.83 -5.15 -8.37
CA PHE A 76 -2.26 -3.80 -8.44
C PHE A 76 -2.41 -3.18 -9.85
N GLU A 77 -2.30 -3.96 -10.92
CA GLU A 77 -2.58 -3.50 -12.28
C GLU A 77 -4.03 -3.04 -12.44
N ASP A 78 -4.99 -3.85 -11.97
CA ASP A 78 -6.42 -3.51 -12.03
C ASP A 78 -6.72 -2.29 -11.13
N THR A 79 -6.10 -2.22 -9.95
CA THR A 79 -6.19 -1.04 -9.07
C THR A 79 -5.67 0.20 -9.79
N TYR A 80 -4.49 0.14 -10.39
CA TYR A 80 -3.92 1.24 -11.15
C TYR A 80 -4.85 1.67 -12.28
N ARG A 81 -5.33 0.74 -13.12
CA ARG A 81 -6.22 1.04 -14.25
C ARG A 81 -7.50 1.76 -13.81
N ASN A 82 -8.10 1.34 -12.70
CA ASN A 82 -9.37 1.87 -12.21
C ASN A 82 -9.21 3.14 -11.36
N HIS A 83 -8.02 3.40 -10.84
CA HIS A 83 -7.77 4.44 -9.82
C HIS A 83 -6.54 5.30 -10.11
N LYS A 84 -6.25 5.55 -11.41
CA LYS A 84 -5.07 6.29 -11.88
C LYS A 84 -4.85 7.65 -11.23
N ASP A 85 -5.91 8.34 -10.79
CA ASP A 85 -5.81 9.69 -10.22
C ASP A 85 -6.06 9.73 -8.69
N LYS A 86 -6.12 8.58 -8.03
CA LYS A 86 -6.38 8.47 -6.59
C LYS A 86 -5.11 8.40 -5.75
N ASN A 87 -5.21 8.80 -4.48
CA ASN A 87 -4.25 8.44 -3.44
C ASN A 87 -4.79 7.24 -2.67
N ILE A 88 -3.99 6.16 -2.65
CA ILE A 88 -4.39 4.86 -2.14
C ILE A 88 -3.44 4.46 -1.02
N LEU A 89 -4.01 4.06 0.12
CA LEU A 89 -3.28 3.46 1.21
C LEU A 89 -3.33 1.94 1.04
N VAL A 90 -2.16 1.33 0.99
CA VAL A 90 -1.97 -0.11 0.96
C VAL A 90 -1.59 -0.56 2.38
N VAL A 91 -2.39 -1.43 2.97
CA VAL A 91 -2.10 -2.02 4.28
C VAL A 91 -2.06 -3.54 4.18
N GLY A 92 -0.91 -4.13 4.50
CA GLY A 92 -0.74 -5.57 4.51
C GLY A 92 0.21 -6.03 5.61
N ASP A 93 0.56 -7.31 5.56
CA ASP A 93 1.65 -7.81 6.38
C ASP A 93 3.01 -7.32 5.85
N ILE A 94 4.05 -7.52 6.67
CA ILE A 94 5.42 -7.10 6.34
C ILE A 94 5.97 -7.74 5.05
N ARG A 95 5.54 -8.95 4.69
CA ARG A 95 6.02 -9.63 3.47
C ARG A 95 5.45 -8.97 2.22
N LEU A 96 4.15 -8.65 2.22
CA LEU A 96 3.53 -7.87 1.15
C LEU A 96 4.21 -6.53 0.97
N CYS A 97 4.37 -5.77 2.06
CA CYS A 97 4.89 -4.41 1.97
C CYS A 97 6.34 -4.42 1.47
N LYS A 98 7.18 -5.34 1.96
CA LYS A 98 8.56 -5.48 1.48
C LYS A 98 8.63 -5.83 0.00
N ALA A 99 7.88 -6.82 -0.47
CA ALA A 99 7.90 -7.23 -1.87
C ALA A 99 7.36 -6.13 -2.80
N LEU A 100 6.29 -5.44 -2.39
CA LEU A 100 5.71 -4.35 -3.17
C LEU A 100 6.66 -3.14 -3.25
N THR A 101 7.22 -2.73 -2.10
CA THR A 101 8.21 -1.65 -2.06
C THR A 101 9.43 -2.01 -2.92
N PHE A 102 9.95 -3.23 -2.81
CA PHE A 102 11.08 -3.69 -3.61
C PHE A 102 10.78 -3.65 -5.11
N PHE A 103 9.60 -4.14 -5.52
CA PHE A 103 9.14 -4.11 -6.90
C PHE A 103 9.06 -2.66 -7.43
N LEU A 104 8.47 -1.74 -6.66
CA LEU A 104 8.33 -0.35 -7.07
C LEU A 104 9.68 0.39 -7.12
N LYS A 105 10.57 0.16 -6.16
CA LYS A 105 11.92 0.77 -6.12
C LYS A 105 12.80 0.28 -7.27
N SER A 106 12.68 -0.99 -7.64
CA SER A 106 13.38 -1.56 -8.80
C SER A 106 12.92 -0.92 -10.11
N ASN A 107 11.62 -0.68 -10.26
CA ASN A 107 11.08 0.03 -11.43
C ASN A 107 11.42 1.53 -11.44
N ALA A 108 11.65 2.13 -10.27
CA ALA A 108 12.12 3.51 -10.14
C ALA A 108 13.64 3.66 -10.38
N SER A 109 14.35 2.60 -10.80
CA SER A 109 15.81 2.58 -10.98
C SER A 109 16.59 2.98 -9.72
N THR A 110 16.08 2.60 -8.54
CA THR A 110 16.75 2.85 -7.25
C THR A 110 17.26 1.53 -6.65
N ASP A 111 18.55 1.47 -6.33
CA ASP A 111 19.23 0.29 -5.77
C ASP A 111 18.90 0.02 -4.29
N ASN A 112 17.98 0.78 -3.69
CA ASN A 112 17.70 0.67 -2.26
C ASN A 112 16.53 -0.27 -1.97
N SER A 113 16.82 -1.43 -1.38
CA SER A 113 15.83 -2.48 -1.07
C SER A 113 15.16 -2.36 0.29
N THR A 114 15.45 -1.30 1.06
CA THR A 114 14.83 -1.11 2.39
C THR A 114 13.36 -0.73 2.27
N CYS A 115 12.49 -1.47 2.96
CA CYS A 115 11.12 -1.05 3.23
C CYS A 115 11.12 -0.22 4.49
N ASN A 116 10.63 1.02 4.40
CA ASN A 116 10.43 1.86 5.57
C ASN A 116 9.05 1.56 6.17
N SER A 117 8.81 2.05 7.38
CA SER A 117 7.50 1.94 8.05
C SER A 117 6.37 2.59 7.24
N LEU A 118 6.73 3.61 6.44
CA LEU A 118 5.88 4.28 5.45
C LEU A 118 6.73 4.56 4.20
N ASP A 119 6.33 4.04 3.03
CA ASP A 119 6.90 4.41 1.75
C ASP A 119 5.81 5.05 0.87
N ILE A 120 6.15 6.12 0.14
CA ILE A 120 5.22 6.86 -0.73
C ILE A 120 5.74 6.86 -2.16
N PHE A 121 4.89 6.44 -3.10
CA PHE A 121 5.20 6.34 -4.52
C PHE A 121 4.19 7.12 -5.35
N ASP A 122 4.66 7.91 -6.30
CA ASP A 122 3.84 8.52 -7.35
C ASP A 122 4.03 7.72 -8.65
N ILE A 123 2.92 7.17 -9.16
CA ILE A 123 2.84 6.42 -10.42
C ILE A 123 2.10 7.28 -11.44
N ASP A 124 2.78 7.68 -12.51
CA ASP A 124 2.19 8.58 -13.50
C ASP A 124 1.22 7.87 -14.45
N LYS A 125 0.73 8.57 -15.48
CA LYS A 125 -0.23 8.02 -16.47
C LYS A 125 0.40 7.01 -17.44
N ARG A 126 1.73 6.98 -17.53
CA ARG A 126 2.54 6.06 -18.35
C ARG A 126 2.96 4.83 -17.54
N GLY A 127 2.79 4.86 -16.22
CA GLY A 127 3.20 3.80 -15.31
C GLY A 127 4.61 4.02 -14.73
N GLU A 128 5.22 5.17 -15.00
CA GLU A 128 6.52 5.54 -14.46
C GLU A 128 6.40 5.77 -12.95
N VAL A 129 7.32 5.18 -12.20
CA VAL A 129 7.32 5.21 -10.73
C VAL A 129 8.33 6.23 -10.24
N SER A 130 7.90 7.12 -9.34
CA SER A 130 8.75 8.06 -8.63
C SER A 130 8.59 7.89 -7.13
N ILE A 131 9.69 7.96 -6.39
CA ILE A 131 9.69 7.86 -4.93
C ILE A 131 9.57 9.26 -4.35
N LEU A 132 8.60 9.46 -3.45
CA LEU A 132 8.44 10.71 -2.71
C LEU A 132 9.08 10.59 -1.33
N PRO A 133 9.63 11.69 -0.78
CA PRO A 133 10.13 11.75 0.59
C PRO A 133 9.03 11.57 1.64
#